data_AF-A0A4R4RJA3-F1
#
_entry.id   AF-A0A4R4RJA3-F1
#
_cell.length_a   1.000
_cell.length_b   1.000
_cell.length_c   1.000
_cell.angle_alpha   90.00
_cell.angle_beta   90.00
_cell.angle_gamma   90.00
#
_symmetry.space_group_name_H-M   'P 1'
#
loop_
_entity.id
_entity.type
_entity.pdbx_description
1 polymer ?
#
loop_
_entity_poly.entity_id
_entity_poly.type
_entity_poly.pdbx_seq_one_letter_code
_entity_poly.pdbx_strand_id
1 'polypeptide(L)'
;MERYGVGVSAICPGAIDTPITGRTRFVGMAPGVDGDLRERVGRAVERRGLPPEKVARAVLRAVRRDTPVAYVAAEARLGRALSRVSPTANRAIGRIGRIAGDRLLANAGSRQS
;
A
#
# COMPACT_ATOMS: atom_id res chain seq x y z
N MET A 1 -13.08 26.37 -2.64
CA MET A 1 -12.14 26.48 -3.76
C MET A 1 -11.10 27.52 -3.40
N GLU A 2 -9.86 27.06 -3.20
CA GLU A 2 -8.74 27.88 -2.73
C GLU A 2 -8.35 28.95 -3.76
N ARG A 3 -7.79 30.05 -3.27
CA ARG A 3 -7.28 31.29 -3.90
C ARG A 3 -6.85 31.28 -5.39
N TYR A 4 -6.50 30.14 -5.98
CA TYR A 4 -5.96 30.01 -7.34
C TYR A 4 -6.81 29.15 -8.29
N GLY A 5 -7.94 28.58 -7.84
CA GLY A 5 -8.82 27.75 -8.68
C GLY A 5 -8.25 26.37 -9.07
N VAL A 6 -7.23 25.88 -8.36
CA VAL A 6 -6.62 24.56 -8.59
C VAL A 6 -7.15 23.56 -7.57
N GLY A 7 -7.63 22.40 -8.06
CA GLY A 7 -8.06 21.26 -7.24
C GLY A 7 -6.99 20.17 -7.15
N VAL A 8 -6.90 19.49 -6.02
CA VAL A 8 -5.90 18.42 -5.77
C VAL A 8 -6.59 17.20 -5.15
N SER A 9 -6.32 16.02 -5.70
CA SER A 9 -6.82 14.74 -5.19
C SER A 9 -5.68 13.79 -4.86
N ALA A 10 -5.58 13.36 -3.60
CA ALA A 10 -4.68 12.27 -3.19
C ALA A 10 -5.39 10.92 -3.37
N ILE A 11 -4.75 9.97 -4.05
CA ILE A 11 -5.32 8.65 -4.32
C ILE A 11 -4.67 7.62 -3.40
N CYS A 12 -5.48 6.81 -2.72
CA CYS A 12 -5.03 5.71 -1.86
C CYS A 12 -5.55 4.37 -2.42
N PRO A 13 -4.83 3.74 -3.37
CA PRO A 13 -5.35 2.63 -4.15
C PRO A 13 -5.15 1.23 -3.54
N GLY A 14 -4.32 1.09 -2.50
CA GLY A 14 -3.93 -0.23 -1.99
C GLY A 14 -3.01 -0.99 -2.96
N ALA A 15 -2.98 -2.32 -2.88
CA ALA A 15 -2.22 -3.16 -3.80
C ALA A 15 -2.96 -3.29 -5.14
N ILE A 16 -2.26 -3.04 -6.25
CA ILE A 16 -2.82 -3.06 -7.61
C ILE A 16 -2.19 -4.23 -8.35
N ASP A 17 -3.01 -5.04 -9.01
CA ASP A 17 -2.55 -6.15 -9.83
C ASP A 17 -1.97 -5.62 -11.15
N THR A 18 -0.66 -5.43 -11.18
CA THR A 18 0.07 -4.93 -12.34
C THR A 18 1.40 -5.68 -12.52
N PRO A 19 1.99 -5.67 -13.73
CA PRO A 19 3.32 -6.24 -13.96
C PRO A 19 4.43 -5.59 -13.12
N ILE A 20 4.21 -4.39 -12.57
CA ILE A 20 5.19 -3.67 -11.73
C ILE A 20 5.48 -4.46 -10.44
N THR A 21 4.51 -5.19 -9.89
CA THR A 21 4.70 -5.91 -8.63
C THR A 21 5.81 -6.95 -8.70
N GLY A 22 5.89 -7.67 -9.82
CA GLY A 22 7.00 -8.58 -10.14
C GLY A 22 8.23 -7.89 -10.73
N ARG A 23 8.16 -6.57 -10.92
CA ARG A 23 9.12 -5.49 -11.28
C ARG A 23 9.92 -4.84 -10.15
N THR A 24 9.29 -4.75 -8.98
CA THR A 24 9.67 -3.84 -7.89
C THR A 24 10.95 -4.28 -7.20
N ARG A 25 11.92 -3.37 -7.10
CA ARG A 25 13.07 -3.54 -6.19
C ARG A 25 12.65 -3.12 -4.79
N PHE A 26 12.88 -3.99 -3.81
CA PHE A 26 12.58 -3.71 -2.41
C PHE A 26 13.84 -3.12 -1.77
N VAL A 27 13.81 -1.83 -1.43
CA VAL A 27 14.96 -1.14 -0.81
C VAL A 27 14.95 -1.33 0.71
N GLY A 28 16.14 -1.34 1.33
CA GLY A 28 16.29 -1.53 2.78
C GLY A 28 16.21 -2.99 3.23
N MET A 29 16.29 -3.95 2.29
CA MET A 29 16.33 -5.38 2.57
C MET A 29 17.77 -5.89 2.68
N ALA A 30 17.99 -6.98 3.41
CA ALA A 30 19.28 -7.66 3.44
C ALA A 30 19.63 -8.25 2.05
N PRO A 31 20.93 -8.35 1.68
CA PRO A 31 21.34 -8.96 0.42
C PRO A 31 20.75 -10.37 0.25
N GLY A 32 20.18 -10.67 -0.91
CA GLY A 32 19.62 -11.99 -1.24
C GLY A 32 18.14 -12.22 -0.89
N VAL A 33 17.49 -11.31 -0.15
CA VAL A 33 16.07 -11.44 0.25
C VAL A 33 15.08 -11.02 -0.85
N ASP A 34 15.54 -10.20 -1.80
CA ASP A 34 14.67 -9.55 -2.79
C ASP A 34 13.90 -10.52 -3.69
N GLY A 35 14.49 -11.66 -4.06
CA GLY A 35 13.85 -12.65 -4.95
C GLY A 35 12.62 -13.30 -4.33
N ASP A 36 12.79 -13.94 -3.18
CA ASP A 36 11.72 -14.62 -2.45
C ASP A 36 10.60 -13.67 -2.01
N LEU A 37 10.97 -12.47 -1.55
CA LEU A 37 10.00 -11.47 -1.12
C LEU A 37 9.15 -11.00 -2.31
N ARG A 38 9.77 -10.75 -3.45
CA ARG A 38 9.11 -10.31 -4.67
C ARG A 38 8.17 -11.36 -5.22
N GLU A 39 8.55 -12.64 -5.17
CA GLU A 39 7.67 -13.74 -5.57
C GLU A 39 6.45 -13.87 -4.62
N ARG A 40 6.67 -13.77 -3.30
CA ARG A 40 5.58 -13.80 -2.31
C ARG A 40 4.63 -12.62 -2.45
N VAL A 41 5.16 -11.41 -2.61
CA VAL A 41 4.36 -10.20 -2.84
C VAL A 41 3.61 -10.30 -4.17
N GLY A 42 4.29 -10.76 -5.23
CA GLY A 42 3.67 -11.00 -6.53
C GLY A 42 2.44 -11.92 -6.44
N ARG A 43 2.60 -13.10 -5.82
CA ARG A 43 1.48 -14.04 -5.60
C ARG A 43 0.35 -13.46 -4.75
N ALA A 44 0.68 -12.66 -3.73
CA ALA A 44 -0.32 -12.03 -2.87
C ALA A 44 -1.15 -10.99 -3.66
N VAL A 45 -0.48 -10.20 -4.49
CA VAL A 45 -1.12 -9.18 -5.33
C VAL A 45 -1.88 -9.80 -6.49
N GLU A 46 -1.41 -10.87 -7.12
CA GLU A 46 -2.18 -11.60 -8.14
C GLU A 46 -3.51 -12.13 -7.57
N ARG A 47 -3.51 -12.60 -6.32
CA ARG A 47 -4.72 -13.15 -5.68
C ARG A 47 -5.70 -12.11 -5.16
N ARG A 48 -5.21 -10.96 -4.70
CA ARG A 48 -5.99 -9.98 -3.91
C ARG A 48 -5.88 -8.55 -4.40
N GLY A 49 -5.08 -8.32 -5.43
CA GLY A 49 -4.81 -7.01 -6.02
C GLY A 49 -6.04 -6.43 -6.69
N LEU A 50 -6.12 -5.11 -6.64
CA LEU A 50 -7.18 -4.38 -7.28
C LEU A 50 -6.90 -4.31 -8.80
N PRO A 51 -7.90 -4.57 -9.67
CA PRO A 51 -7.70 -4.43 -11.11
C PRO A 51 -7.41 -2.97 -11.46
N PRO A 52 -6.47 -2.69 -12.38
CA PRO A 52 -6.04 -1.34 -12.71
C PRO A 52 -7.20 -0.48 -13.25
N GLU A 53 -8.18 -1.06 -13.94
CA GLU A 53 -9.36 -0.36 -14.45
C GLU A 53 -10.22 0.20 -13.33
N LYS A 54 -10.27 -0.49 -12.18
CA LYS A 54 -11.01 0.00 -11.00
C LYS A 54 -10.29 1.18 -10.36
N VAL A 55 -8.97 1.17 -10.33
CA VAL A 55 -8.16 2.31 -9.87
C VAL A 55 -8.35 3.49 -10.83
N ALA A 56 -8.21 3.27 -12.14
CA ALA A 56 -8.39 4.31 -13.15
C ALA A 56 -9.76 4.99 -13.05
N ARG A 57 -10.84 4.21 -12.93
CA ARG A 57 -12.19 4.76 -12.71
C ARG A 57 -12.31 5.59 -11.43
N ALA A 58 -11.63 5.17 -10.35
CA ALA A 58 -11.63 5.91 -9.09
C ALA A 58 -10.86 7.24 -9.20
N VAL A 59 -9.71 7.24 -9.88
CA VAL A 59 -8.93 8.45 -10.18
C VAL A 59 -9.78 9.45 -10.96
N LEU A 60 -10.38 9.01 -12.08
CA LEU A 60 -11.22 9.87 -12.91
C LEU A 60 -12.45 10.40 -12.17
N ARG A 61 -12.99 9.63 -11.21
CA ARG A 61 -14.09 10.08 -10.36
C ARG A 61 -13.64 11.12 -9.34
N ALA A 62 -12.46 10.93 -8.73
CA ALA A 62 -11.91 11.85 -7.75
C ALA A 62 -11.62 13.23 -8.37
N VAL A 63 -10.98 13.24 -9.54
CA VAL A 63 -10.70 14.47 -10.30
C VAL A 63 -12.00 15.19 -10.67
N ARG A 64 -12.98 14.49 -11.25
CA ARG A 64 -14.26 15.09 -11.65
C ARG A 64 -15.06 15.68 -10.49
N ARG A 65 -14.85 15.19 -9.28
CA ARG A 65 -15.58 15.61 -8.07
C ARG A 65 -14.76 16.49 -7.14
N ASP A 66 -13.55 16.87 -7.55
CA ASP A 66 -12.57 17.57 -6.71
C ASP A 66 -12.45 16.93 -5.31
N THR A 67 -12.36 15.60 -5.28
CA THR A 67 -12.34 14.84 -4.02
C THR A 67 -10.93 14.91 -3.42
N PRO A 68 -10.73 15.51 -2.23
CA PRO A 68 -9.39 15.75 -1.70
C PRO A 68 -8.61 14.47 -1.40
N VAL A 69 -9.29 13.40 -0.95
CA VAL A 69 -8.67 12.09 -0.73
C VAL A 69 -9.61 10.96 -1.18
N ALA A 70 -9.16 10.12 -2.10
CA ALA A 70 -9.91 8.98 -2.62
C ALA A 70 -9.32 7.65 -2.14
N TYR A 71 -9.97 7.02 -1.16
CA TYR A 71 -9.67 5.66 -0.71
C TYR A 71 -10.35 4.63 -1.63
N VAL A 72 -9.56 3.89 -2.41
CA VAL A 72 -10.10 2.97 -3.43
C VAL A 72 -10.26 1.55 -2.90
N ALA A 73 -9.23 1.04 -2.22
CA ALA A 73 -9.22 -0.30 -1.65
C ALA A 73 -9.96 -0.37 -0.30
N ALA A 74 -10.37 -1.58 0.07
CA ALA A 74 -11.04 -1.84 1.33
C ALA A 74 -10.11 -1.57 2.52
N GLU A 75 -8.83 -1.97 2.44
CA GLU A 75 -7.88 -1.73 3.53
C GLU A 75 -7.64 -0.23 3.72
N ALA A 76 -7.60 0.54 2.63
CA ALA A 76 -7.40 1.99 2.69
C ALA A 76 -8.57 2.70 3.40
N ARG A 77 -9.81 2.25 3.14
CA ARG A 77 -11.00 2.73 3.86
C ARG A 77 -10.99 2.32 5.33
N LEU A 78 -10.62 1.07 5.62
CA LEU A 78 -10.54 0.55 6.98
C LEU A 78 -9.48 1.30 7.80
N GLY A 79 -8.29 1.51 7.24
CA GLY A 79 -7.23 2.30 7.89
C GLY A 79 -7.67 3.73 8.18
N ARG A 80 -8.41 4.37 7.26
CA ARG A 80 -9.01 5.68 7.51
C ARG A 80 -10.06 5.63 8.62
N ALA A 81 -10.95 4.64 8.63
CA ALA A 81 -11.94 4.47 9.68
C ALA A 81 -11.28 4.27 11.06
N LEU A 82 -10.31 3.37 11.16
CA LEU A 82 -9.54 3.11 12.38
C LEU A 82 -8.79 4.36 12.87
N SER A 83 -8.20 5.13 11.95
CA SER A 83 -7.53 6.38 12.30
C SER A 83 -8.46 7.41 12.95
N ARG A 84 -9.77 7.36 12.66
CA ARG A 84 -10.78 8.24 13.25
C ARG A 84 -11.32 7.72 14.58
N VAL A 85 -11.40 6.40 14.75
CA VAL A 85 -11.91 5.79 15.99
C VAL A 85 -10.85 5.77 17.09
N SER A 86 -9.63 5.32 16.76
CA SER A 86 -8.53 5.27 17.72
C SER A 86 -7.19 5.48 17.01
N PRO A 87 -6.68 6.73 16.98
CA PRO A 87 -5.37 7.04 16.45
C PRO A 87 -4.26 6.22 17.13
N THR A 88 -4.40 5.93 18.42
CA THR A 88 -3.43 5.15 19.19
C THR A 88 -3.43 3.68 18.77
N ALA A 89 -4.59 3.06 18.58
CA ALA A 89 -4.66 1.69 18.06
C ALA A 89 -4.12 1.61 16.64
N ASN A 90 -4.45 2.57 15.78
CA ASN A 90 -3.94 2.62 14.41
C ASN A 90 -2.40 2.74 14.38
N ARG A 91 -1.82 3.57 15.26
CA ARG A 91 -0.36 3.68 15.44
C ARG A 91 0.25 2.40 16.02
N ALA A 92 -0.43 1.73 16.95
CA ALA A 92 0.03 0.47 17.53
C ALA A 92 0.10 -0.63 16.47
N ILE A 93 -0.94 -0.78 15.64
CA ILE A 93 -0.95 -1.72 14.50
C ILE A 93 0.21 -1.42 13.56
N GLY A 94 0.43 -0.14 13.22
CA GLY A 94 1.58 0.26 12.39
C GLY A 94 2.93 -0.09 13.01
N ARG A 95 3.10 0.10 14.34
CA ARG A 95 4.33 -0.29 15.06
C ARG A 95 4.54 -1.80 15.08
N ILE A 96 3.49 -2.57 15.35
CA ILE A 96 3.55 -4.04 15.35
C ILE A 96 3.93 -4.53 13.95
N GLY A 97 3.32 -3.97 12.90
CA GLY A 97 3.66 -4.28 11.52
C GLY A 97 5.14 -4.01 11.20
N ARG A 98 5.69 -2.87 11.64
CA ARG A 98 7.13 -2.58 11.48
C ARG A 98 8.00 -3.60 12.21
N ILE A 99 7.74 -3.85 13.49
CA ILE A 99 8.55 -4.79 14.30
C ILE A 99 8.48 -6.21 13.72
N ALA A 100 7.30 -6.65 13.27
CA ALA A 100 7.13 -7.94 12.62
C ALA A 100 7.91 -7.99 11.29
N GLY A 101 7.89 -6.91 10.52
CA GLY A 101 8.71 -6.74 9.32
C GLY A 101 10.20 -6.86 9.64
N ASP A 102 10.70 -6.09 10.60
CA ASP A 102 12.11 -6.09 11.01
C ASP A 102 12.57 -7.49 11.44
N ARG A 103 11.72 -8.24 12.16
CA ARG A 103 11.99 -9.64 12.57
C ARG A 103 11.99 -10.61 11.40
N LEU A 104 11.07 -10.45 10.45
CA LEU A 104 11.04 -11.29 9.25
C LEU A 104 12.28 -11.06 8.39
N LEU A 105 12.75 -9.81 8.29
CA LEU A 105 13.98 -9.47 7.57
C LEU A 105 15.23 -10.02 8.26
N ALA A 106 15.30 -9.92 9.59
CA ALA A 106 16.39 -10.53 10.35
C ALA A 106 16.43 -12.06 10.20
N ASN A 107 15.27 -12.72 10.22
CA ASN A 107 15.17 -14.19 10.07
C ASN A 107 15.33 -14.67 8.62
N ALA A 108 15.11 -13.82 7.62
CA ALA A 108 15.39 -14.14 6.23
C ALA A 108 16.90 -14.11 5.93
N GLY A 109 17.65 -13.26 6.62
CA GLY A 109 19.11 -13.22 6.55
C GLY A 109 19.82 -14.42 7.18
N SER A 110 19.19 -15.09 8.17
CA SER A 110 19.80 -16.22 8.89
C SER A 110 19.59 -17.60 8.26
N ARG A 111 18.74 -17.72 7.22
CA ARG A 111 18.48 -19.01 6.52
C ARG A 111 19.43 -19.30 5.34
N GLN A 112 20.44 -18.46 5.12
CA GLN A 112 21.41 -18.61 4.03
C GLN A 112 22.87 -18.80 4.51
N SER A 113 23.09 -19.12 5.80
CA SER A 113 24.39 -19.56 6.34
C SER A 113 24.38 -21.05 6.66
#